data_AF-A0A2H0VSA8-F1
#
_entry.id   AF-A0A2H0VSA8-F1
#
_cell.length_a   1.000
_cell.length_b   1.000
_cell.length_c   1.000
_cell.angle_alpha   90.00
_cell.angle_beta   90.00
_cell.angle_gamma   90.00
#
_symmetry.space_group_name_H-M   'P 1'
#
loop_
_entity.id
_entity.type
_entity.pdbx_description
1 polymer ?
#
loop_
_entity_poly.entity_id
_entity_poly.type
_entity_poly.pdbx_seq_one_letter_code
_entity_poly.pdbx_strand_id
1 'polypeptide(L)'
;MTYFKSLFFNFLTVFFVNHILPGIEIDYYSKLPQIKGDLIFAFSLGFLNSLVYPICRFLYPKATPFKIGMFSFIFSFGAYSIINIIPLGIHVMTPGAFVWSGLIVWFASYLTNYLEFKRYQKLKELEKEITKRGGNKQ
;
A
#
# COMPACT_ATOMS: atom_id res chain seq x y z
N MET A 1 11.45 -5.15 -4.50
CA MET A 1 10.64 -6.25 -3.95
C MET A 1 9.90 -6.94 -5.08
N THR A 2 9.59 -8.23 -4.95
CA THR A 2 8.55 -8.89 -5.76
C THR A 2 7.19 -8.33 -5.31
N TYR A 3 6.21 -8.18 -6.20
CA TYR A 3 4.85 -7.71 -5.86
C TYR A 3 4.26 -8.43 -4.65
N PHE A 4 4.45 -9.74 -4.59
CA PHE A 4 4.03 -10.57 -3.46
C PHE A 4 4.64 -10.14 -2.11
N LYS A 5 5.92 -9.73 -2.11
CA LYS A 5 6.57 -9.20 -0.89
C LYS A 5 5.94 -7.85 -0.51
N SER A 6 5.73 -6.95 -1.48
CA SER A 6 5.06 -5.67 -1.22
C SER A 6 3.66 -5.86 -0.63
N LEU A 7 2.86 -6.75 -1.23
CA LEU A 7 1.56 -7.17 -0.73
C LEU A 7 1.64 -7.66 0.71
N PHE A 8 2.53 -8.62 0.98
CA PHE A 8 2.67 -9.22 2.30
C PHE A 8 3.05 -8.19 3.37
N PHE A 9 4.01 -7.30 3.08
CA PHE A 9 4.40 -6.25 4.02
C PHE A 9 3.28 -5.24 4.27
N ASN A 10 2.62 -4.75 3.21
CA ASN A 10 1.50 -3.81 3.37
C ASN A 10 0.32 -4.45 4.11
N PHE A 11 -0.01 -5.70 3.80
CA PHE A 11 -1.01 -6.48 4.53
C PHE A 11 -0.68 -6.57 6.02
N LEU A 12 0.54 -7.00 6.36
CA LEU A 12 0.97 -7.12 7.75
C LEU A 12 0.94 -5.77 8.46
N THR A 13 1.37 -4.68 7.80
CA THR A 13 1.28 -3.34 8.38
C THR A 13 -0.16 -2.99 8.73
N VAL A 14 -1.10 -3.15 7.80
CA VAL A 14 -2.52 -2.82 8.07
C VAL A 14 -3.06 -3.71 9.19
N PHE A 15 -2.80 -5.02 9.12
CA PHE A 15 -3.24 -5.98 10.13
C PHE A 15 -2.73 -5.61 11.54
N PHE A 16 -1.44 -5.33 11.68
CA PHE A 16 -0.86 -4.95 12.97
C PHE A 16 -1.32 -3.59 13.45
N VAL A 17 -1.50 -2.61 12.55
CA VAL A 17 -2.05 -1.30 12.92
C VAL A 17 -3.45 -1.49 13.51
N ASN A 18 -4.29 -2.31 12.90
CA ASN A 18 -5.65 -2.54 13.39
C ASN A 18 -5.70 -3.25 14.75
N HIS A 19 -4.72 -4.10 15.06
CA HIS A 19 -4.70 -4.88 16.31
C HIS A 19 -3.91 -4.22 17.46
N ILE A 20 -2.91 -3.40 17.14
CA ILE A 20 -1.99 -2.82 18.13
C ILE A 20 -2.41 -1.41 18.52
N LEU A 21 -2.97 -0.65 17.58
CA LEU A 21 -3.23 0.76 17.79
C LEU A 21 -4.47 0.94 18.68
N PRO A 22 -4.35 1.63 19.84
CA PRO A 22 -5.52 1.89 20.68
C PRO A 22 -6.51 2.82 19.96
N GLY A 23 -7.80 2.57 20.16
CA GLY A 23 -8.88 3.33 19.52
C GLY A 23 -9.32 2.80 18.16
N ILE A 24 -8.90 1.57 17.81
CA ILE A 24 -9.46 0.77 16.72
C ILE A 24 -10.18 -0.43 17.34
N GLU A 25 -11.47 -0.58 17.07
CA GLU A 25 -12.27 -1.72 17.52
C GLU A 25 -12.50 -2.69 16.35
N ILE A 26 -12.27 -3.97 16.63
CA ILE A 26 -12.54 -5.04 15.66
C ILE A 26 -13.97 -5.50 15.88
N ASP A 27 -14.79 -5.37 14.85
CA ASP A 27 -16.22 -5.62 14.93
C ASP A 27 -16.49 -7.11 14.76
N TYR A 28 -16.48 -7.84 15.88
CA TYR A 28 -16.69 -9.30 15.92
C TYR A 28 -18.11 -9.73 15.52
N TYR A 29 -19.06 -8.80 15.44
CA TYR A 29 -20.49 -9.04 15.16
C TYR A 29 -20.91 -8.68 13.73
N SER A 30 -19.97 -8.57 12.78
CA SER A 30 -20.35 -8.44 11.37
C SER A 30 -21.12 -9.68 10.90
N LYS A 31 -22.35 -9.47 10.39
CA LYS A 31 -23.30 -10.48 9.88
C LYS A 31 -22.80 -11.21 8.60
N LEU A 32 -21.50 -11.29 8.38
CA LEU A 32 -20.86 -11.98 7.26
C LEU A 32 -20.25 -13.30 7.78
N PRO A 33 -20.38 -14.40 7.02
CA PRO A 33 -20.03 -15.73 7.50
C PRO A 33 -18.52 -15.85 7.77
N GLN A 34 -18.15 -15.98 9.05
CA GLN A 34 -16.91 -16.54 9.61
C GLN A 34 -15.53 -16.02 9.11
N ILE A 35 -15.47 -15.08 8.19
CA ILE A 35 -14.23 -14.40 7.80
C ILE A 35 -14.18 -13.08 8.57
N LYS A 36 -13.24 -12.97 9.52
CA LYS A 36 -13.00 -11.76 10.30
C LYS A 36 -12.86 -10.58 9.34
N GLY A 37 -13.82 -9.65 9.32
CA GLY A 37 -13.87 -8.55 8.34
C GLY A 37 -12.61 -7.68 8.32
N ASP A 38 -11.92 -7.59 9.46
CA ASP A 38 -10.59 -7.00 9.57
C ASP A 38 -9.55 -7.63 8.63
N LEU A 39 -9.54 -8.97 8.51
CA LEU A 39 -8.60 -9.66 7.63
C LEU A 39 -8.85 -9.31 6.15
N ILE A 40 -10.12 -9.20 5.76
CA ILE A 40 -10.53 -8.80 4.41
C ILE A 40 -10.12 -7.35 4.16
N PHE A 41 -10.35 -6.46 5.13
CA PHE A 41 -9.96 -5.07 5.03
C PHE A 41 -8.44 -4.92 4.91
N ALA A 42 -7.68 -5.57 5.80
CA ALA A 42 -6.23 -5.55 5.79
C ALA A 42 -5.66 -6.11 4.48
N PHE A 43 -6.23 -7.21 3.98
CA PHE A 43 -5.82 -7.78 2.70
C PHE A 43 -6.14 -6.87 1.53
N SER A 44 -7.36 -6.32 1.48
CA SER A 44 -7.81 -5.43 0.40
C SER A 44 -6.99 -4.15 0.35
N LEU A 45 -6.76 -3.51 1.50
CA LEU A 45 -5.95 -2.30 1.59
C LEU A 45 -4.48 -2.60 1.31
N GLY A 46 -3.94 -3.71 1.83
CA GLY A 46 -2.59 -4.16 1.54
C GLY A 46 -2.38 -4.41 0.04
N PHE A 47 -3.37 -5.01 -0.61
CA PHE A 47 -3.38 -5.24 -2.06
C PHE A 47 -3.43 -3.94 -2.85
N LEU A 48 -4.36 -3.04 -2.55
CA LEU A 48 -4.44 -1.72 -3.18
C LEU A 48 -3.13 -0.95 -3.04
N ASN A 49 -2.55 -0.93 -1.83
CA ASN A 49 -1.27 -0.27 -1.58
C ASN A 49 -0.12 -0.91 -2.36
N SER A 50 -0.09 -2.23 -2.51
CA SER A 50 0.92 -2.91 -3.33
C SER A 50 0.84 -2.57 -4.83
N LEU A 51 -0.33 -2.12 -5.29
CA LEU A 51 -0.57 -1.75 -6.69
C LEU A 51 -0.31 -0.27 -7.00
N VAL A 52 0.03 0.54 -6.00
CA VAL A 52 0.23 1.99 -6.20
C VAL A 52 1.28 2.27 -7.28
N TYR A 53 2.44 1.65 -7.20
CA TYR A 53 3.50 1.85 -8.18
C TYR A 53 3.14 1.38 -9.61
N PRO A 54 2.64 0.14 -9.83
CA PRO A 54 2.23 -0.28 -11.18
C PRO A 54 1.11 0.58 -11.76
N ILE A 55 0.13 1.01 -10.96
CA ILE A 55 -0.91 1.95 -11.39
C ILE A 55 -0.31 3.31 -11.75
N CYS A 56 0.56 3.84 -10.88
CA CYS A 56 1.27 5.11 -11.12
C CYS A 56 2.08 5.07 -12.43
N ARG A 57 2.74 3.95 -12.72
CA ARG A 57 3.51 3.78 -13.95
C ARG A 57 2.63 3.65 -15.18
N PHE A 58 1.49 2.96 -15.06
CA PHE A 58 0.52 2.81 -16.14
C PHE A 58 -0.10 4.17 -16.52
N LEU A 59 -0.49 4.97 -15.54
CA LEU A 59 -1.10 6.28 -15.75
C LEU A 59 -0.06 7.37 -16.10
N TYR A 60 1.14 7.29 -15.52
CA TYR A 60 2.20 8.29 -15.69
C TYR A 60 3.53 7.63 -16.08
N PRO A 61 3.93 7.72 -17.37
CA PRO A 61 5.21 7.17 -17.85
C PRO A 61 6.44 7.72 -17.13
N LYS A 62 6.34 8.96 -16.63
CA LYS A 62 7.33 9.62 -15.75
C LYS A 62 6.80 9.64 -14.32
N ALA A 63 6.70 8.47 -13.70
CA ALA A 63 6.36 8.37 -12.28
C ALA A 63 7.48 9.02 -11.44
N THR A 64 7.09 9.91 -10.52
CA THR A 64 8.00 10.56 -9.56
C THR A 64 7.74 10.03 -8.15
N PRO A 65 8.72 10.06 -7.24
CA PRO A 65 8.53 9.66 -5.84
C PRO A 65 7.36 10.41 -5.18
N PHE A 66 7.19 11.68 -5.49
CA PHE A 66 6.09 12.50 -4.98
C PHE A 66 4.71 11.94 -5.36
N LYS A 67 4.52 11.53 -6.63
CA LYS A 67 3.25 10.92 -7.08
C LYS A 67 2.98 9.62 -6.34
N ILE A 68 3.99 8.76 -6.17
CA ILE A 68 3.86 7.51 -5.42
C ILE A 68 3.40 7.80 -3.98
N GLY A 69 4.01 8.78 -3.32
CA GLY A 69 3.61 9.21 -1.99
C GLY A 69 2.16 9.71 -1.93
N MET A 70 1.74 10.52 -2.89
CA MET A 70 0.39 11.06 -2.96
C MET A 70 -0.66 9.97 -3.20
N PHE A 71 -0.44 9.05 -4.13
CA PHE A 71 -1.36 7.92 -4.35
C PHE A 71 -1.43 7.00 -3.12
N SER A 72 -0.28 6.68 -2.52
CA SER A 72 -0.23 5.89 -1.28
C SER A 72 -1.01 6.58 -0.15
N PHE A 73 -0.94 7.91 -0.06
CA PHE A 73 -1.67 8.71 0.92
C PHE A 73 -3.17 8.62 0.69
N ILE A 74 -3.60 8.83 -0.55
CA ILE A 74 -5.02 8.76 -0.95
C ILE A 74 -5.60 7.38 -0.65
N PHE A 75 -4.92 6.29 -1.00
CA PHE A 75 -5.42 4.94 -0.70
C PHE A 75 -5.45 4.65 0.80
N SER A 76 -4.41 5.03 1.54
CA SER A 76 -4.32 4.74 2.98
C SER A 76 -5.37 5.54 3.76
N PHE A 77 -5.36 6.86 3.66
CA PHE A 77 -6.34 7.70 4.35
C PHE A 77 -7.75 7.53 3.80
N GLY A 78 -7.90 7.37 2.49
CA GLY A 78 -9.20 7.12 1.87
C GLY A 78 -9.85 5.84 2.38
N ALA A 79 -9.08 4.76 2.54
CA ALA A 79 -9.59 3.53 3.12
C ALA A 79 -10.05 3.71 4.56
N TYR A 80 -9.25 4.36 5.41
CA TYR A 80 -9.65 4.65 6.80
C TYR A 80 -10.84 5.62 6.89
N SER A 81 -11.02 6.51 5.91
CA SER A 81 -12.21 7.38 5.83
C SER A 81 -13.46 6.58 5.49
N ILE A 82 -13.34 5.56 4.63
CA ILE A 82 -14.46 4.68 4.28
C ILE A 82 -14.90 3.86 5.50
N ILE A 83 -13.96 3.28 6.26
CA ILE A 83 -14.33 2.50 7.46
C ILE A 83 -14.87 3.34 8.62
N ASN A 84 -14.58 4.65 8.65
CA ASN A 84 -15.25 5.59 9.56
C ASN A 84 -16.74 5.79 9.22
N ILE A 85 -17.16 5.56 7.97
CA ILE A 85 -18.55 5.71 7.53
C ILE A 85 -19.27 4.36 7.51
N ILE A 86 -18.59 3.31 7.07
CA ILE A 86 -19.12 1.96 6.90
C ILE A 86 -18.21 0.99 7.68
N PRO A 87 -18.64 0.46 8.84
CA PRO A 87 -17.84 -0.50 9.60
C PRO A 87 -17.68 -1.81 8.82
N LEU A 88 -16.55 -1.98 8.15
CA LEU A 88 -16.20 -3.18 7.40
C LEU A 88 -15.39 -4.13 8.29
N GLY A 89 -15.99 -4.56 9.40
CA GLY A 89 -15.35 -5.42 10.41
C GLY A 89 -14.31 -4.73 11.29
N ILE A 90 -14.10 -3.43 11.10
CA ILE A 90 -13.26 -2.56 11.92
C ILE A 90 -13.94 -1.21 12.03
N HIS A 91 -13.91 -0.62 13.22
CA HIS A 91 -14.41 0.71 13.49
C HIS A 91 -13.34 1.55 14.17
N VAL A 92 -13.12 2.79 13.71
CA VAL A 92 -12.15 3.69 14.31
C VAL A 92 -12.87 4.62 15.28
N MET A 93 -12.54 4.50 16.57
CA MET A 93 -13.28 5.15 17.65
C MET A 93 -12.76 6.54 18.00
N THR A 94 -11.53 6.87 17.59
CA THR A 94 -10.91 8.16 17.92
C THR A 94 -10.28 8.83 16.70
N PRO A 95 -10.35 10.17 16.60
CA PRO A 95 -9.65 10.90 15.54
C PRO A 95 -8.14 10.67 15.55
N GLY A 96 -7.55 10.47 16.74
CA GLY A 96 -6.14 10.12 16.89
C GLY A 96 -5.80 8.79 16.23
N ALA A 97 -6.61 7.74 16.45
CA ALA A 97 -6.42 6.45 15.83
C ALA A 97 -6.48 6.53 14.30
N PHE A 98 -7.41 7.31 13.75
CA PHE A 98 -7.52 7.56 12.30
C PHE A 98 -6.24 8.18 11.71
N VAL A 99 -5.72 9.23 12.36
CA VAL A 99 -4.52 9.92 11.87
C VAL A 99 -3.30 9.00 11.93
N TRP A 100 -3.10 8.32 13.05
CA TRP A 100 -1.96 7.43 13.23
C TRP A 100 -2.03 6.19 12.33
N SER A 101 -3.20 5.58 12.18
CA SER A 101 -3.38 4.43 11.29
C SER A 101 -3.13 4.81 9.83
N GLY A 102 -3.68 5.94 9.40
CA GLY A 102 -3.45 6.51 8.08
C GLY A 102 -1.97 6.79 7.82
N LEU A 103 -1.27 7.43 8.77
CA LEU A 103 0.15 7.76 8.65
C LEU A 103 1.06 6.53 8.57
N ILE A 104 0.85 5.54 9.44
CA ILE A 104 1.69 4.34 9.49
C ILE A 104 1.51 3.51 8.21
N VAL A 105 0.25 3.28 7.81
CA VAL A 105 -0.07 2.53 6.58
C VAL A 105 0.42 3.28 5.35
N TRP A 106 0.25 4.60 5.31
CA TRP A 106 0.79 5.44 4.24
C TRP A 106 2.31 5.33 4.14
N PHE A 107 3.02 5.43 5.26
CA PHE A 107 4.48 5.38 5.25
C PHE A 107 5.01 4.02 4.79
N ALA A 108 4.41 2.91 5.24
CA ALA A 108 4.76 1.57 4.79
C ALA A 108 4.46 1.36 3.29
N SER A 109 3.28 1.83 2.84
CA SER A 109 2.90 1.81 1.43
C SER A 109 3.86 2.63 0.57
N TYR A 110 4.19 3.84 0.99
CA TYR A 110 5.16 4.68 0.30
C TYR A 110 6.52 4.00 0.22
N LEU A 111 7.03 3.43 1.32
CA LEU A 111 8.34 2.79 1.36
C LEU A 111 8.41 1.59 0.42
N THR A 112 7.42 0.69 0.48
CA THR A 112 7.37 -0.51 -0.37
C THR A 112 7.32 -0.15 -1.85
N ASN A 113 6.50 0.83 -2.23
CA ASN A 113 6.39 1.31 -3.61
C ASN A 113 7.61 2.11 -4.07
N TYR A 114 8.24 2.89 -3.18
CA TYR A 114 9.46 3.63 -3.47
C TYR A 114 10.65 2.70 -3.74
N LEU A 115 10.79 1.63 -2.97
CA LEU A 115 11.79 0.60 -3.21
C LEU A 115 11.58 -0.10 -4.56
N GLU A 116 10.32 -0.29 -4.96
CA GLU A 116 9.99 -0.83 -6.27
C GLU A 116 10.36 0.12 -7.41
N PHE A 117 10.04 1.40 -7.27
CA PHE A 117 10.47 2.45 -8.19
C PHE A 117 12.00 2.47 -8.37
N LYS A 118 12.77 2.46 -7.28
CA LYS A 118 14.24 2.43 -7.34
C LYS A 118 14.76 1.19 -8.07
N ARG A 119 14.19 0.02 -7.78
CA ARG A 119 14.56 -1.22 -8.47
C ARG A 119 14.32 -1.12 -9.97
N TYR A 120 13.17 -0.58 -10.37
CA TYR A 120 12.82 -0.44 -11.78
C TYR A 120 13.76 0.54 -12.52
N GLN A 121 14.10 1.67 -11.91
CA GLN A 121 15.08 2.60 -12.50
C GLN A 121 16.43 1.92 -12.76
N LYS A 122 16.94 1.18 -11.76
CA LYS A 122 18.19 0.42 -11.89
C LYS A 122 18.14 -0.62 -13.01
N LEU A 123 17.03 -1.33 -13.16
CA LEU A 123 16.85 -2.31 -14.24
C LEU A 123 16.86 -1.64 -15.63
N LYS A 124 16.20 -0.49 -15.75
CA LYS A 124 16.21 0.30 -16.99
C LYS A 124 17.60 0.85 -17.34
N GLU A 125 18.38 1.25 -16.36
CA GLU A 125 19.77 1.69 -16.56
C GLU A 125 20.64 0.54 -17.07
N LEU A 126 20.55 -0.64 -16.44
CA LEU A 126 21.26 -1.85 -16.86
C LEU A 126 20.90 -2.27 -18.29
N GLU A 127 19.62 -2.23 -18.65
CA GLU A 127 19.15 -2.55 -20.00
C GLU A 127 19.74 -1.59 -21.05
N LYS A 128 19.79 -0.29 -20.76
CA LYS A 128 20.44 0.69 -21.62
C LYS A 128 21.94 0.45 -21.78
N GLU A 129 22.64 0.08 -20.71
CA GLU A 129 24.07 -0.24 -20.76
C GLU A 129 24.34 -1.49 -21.61
N ILE A 130 23.52 -2.54 -21.47
CA ILE A 130 23.64 -3.76 -22.26
C ILE A 130 23.40 -3.46 -23.74
N THR A 131 22.35 -2.72 -24.08
CA THR A 131 22.05 -2.32 -25.47
C THR A 131 23.18 -1.48 -26.07
N LYS A 132 23.75 -0.54 -25.30
CA LYS A 132 24.90 0.27 -25.74
C LYS A 132 26.15 -0.58 -25.99
N ARG A 133 26.40 -1.62 -25.18
CA ARG A 133 27.53 -2.55 -25.37
C ARG A 133 27.31 -3.55 -26.51
N GLY A 134 26.07 -3.98 -26.73
CA GLY A 134 25.69 -4.87 -27.82
C GLY A 134 25.70 -4.21 -29.20
N GLY A 135 25.31 -2.92 -29.27
CA GLY A 135 25.34 -2.13 -30.51
C GLY A 135 26.75 -1.69 -30.95
N ASN A 136 27.75 -1.73 -30.06
CA ASN A 136 29.14 -1.37 -30.37
C ASN A 136 29.96 -2.55 -30.92
N LYS A 137 29.32 -3.68 -31.24
CA LYS A 137 29.94 -4.88 -31.82
C LYS A 137 29.66 -5.03 -33.33
N GLN A 138 29.17 -3.99 -34.00
CA GLN A 138 29.08 -3.90 -35.46
C GLN A 138 30.10 -2.86 -35.95
#